data_AF-A0A9D9S1Q4-F1
#
_entry.id   AF-A0A9D9S1Q4-F1
#
_cell.length_a   1.000
_cell.length_b   1.000
_cell.length_c   1.000
_cell.angle_alpha   90.00
_cell.angle_beta   90.00
_cell.angle_gamma   90.00
#
_symmetry.space_group_name_H-M   'P 1'
#
loop_
_entity.id
_entity.type
_entity.pdbx_description
1 polymer ?
#
loop_
_entity_poly.entity_id
_entity_poly.type
_entity_poly.pdbx_seq_one_letter_code
_entity_poly.pdbx_strand_id
1 'polypeptide(L)'
;MTGTVHIVHAIDTEGPLYESLEAKFERLDDLFGIVGIEPTPGNLRRLQEGEIDLGDRTDAVRDMLRSHRANTLGTWTEIDQMLEAACSREFRHRYPDSQGRGWAYTWFCMDHVGYLENPRKRDIGHHNVHDHYIALVKRQAWARDSVEFHFHPMSTYRDAHRCATHYLRTEDLYQILCRRIIDRGFFPSSYRAGFQAERPDSHWFLEQFIPYDISNMATADTSDIDASIDFRNGRSGNWRKAPHDWTVYHPDHDDYQVPGRCRRLIGRALNLNSRIARMTQEEMDQGFSRARAGEDVLIGLCSHDWRDLVPEVENAFRFLYEAKSRYPEVPFLYSSCRDAFRAQLPADRVAEAPLSLSLRFQPEQRGRDVPYIEVRTEQGTVFGPQPFLAIKTRSRRYIHDNFDFDVSGRVWYYAFHGDTLPWSDVDTISVAANDMMGNTVVLRHENEDR
;
A
#
# COMPACT_ATOMS: atom_id res chain seq x y z
N MET A 1 -3.66 31.08 -12.10
CA MET A 1 -3.22 29.89 -12.86
C MET A 1 -3.98 28.71 -12.29
N THR A 2 -4.43 27.77 -13.12
CA THR A 2 -5.02 26.52 -12.62
C THR A 2 -3.91 25.60 -12.11
N GLY A 3 -4.22 24.75 -11.14
CA GLY A 3 -3.36 23.66 -10.72
C GLY A 3 -3.64 22.38 -11.53
N THR A 4 -2.99 21.29 -11.16
CA THR A 4 -2.98 20.03 -11.90
C THR A 4 -3.61 18.89 -11.09
N VAL A 5 -4.43 18.07 -11.74
CA VAL A 5 -4.95 16.84 -11.13
C VAL A 5 -3.98 15.68 -11.38
N HIS A 6 -3.46 15.07 -10.31
CA HIS A 6 -2.66 13.86 -10.35
C HIS A 6 -3.54 12.64 -10.05
N ILE A 7 -3.78 11.82 -11.06
CA ILE A 7 -4.51 10.56 -10.92
C ILE A 7 -3.52 9.46 -10.53
N VAL A 8 -3.76 8.83 -9.38
CA VAL A 8 -2.96 7.71 -8.87
C VAL A 8 -3.83 6.47 -8.83
N HIS A 9 -3.48 5.43 -9.60
CA HIS A 9 -4.11 4.12 -9.45
C HIS A 9 -3.29 3.25 -8.51
N ALA A 10 -3.75 3.15 -7.26
CA ALA A 10 -3.16 2.32 -6.22
C ALA A 10 -3.77 0.92 -6.26
N ILE A 11 -2.94 -0.08 -6.58
CA ILE A 11 -3.37 -1.48 -6.62
C ILE A 11 -2.92 -2.19 -5.35
N ASP A 12 -3.87 -2.67 -4.57
CA ASP A 12 -3.61 -3.66 -3.52
C ASP A 12 -3.20 -4.96 -4.20
N THR A 13 -1.90 -5.24 -4.15
CA THR A 13 -1.29 -6.29 -4.94
C THR A 13 -0.96 -7.47 -4.04
N GLU A 14 -1.85 -8.46 -4.07
CA GLU A 14 -1.85 -9.62 -3.17
C GLU A 14 -1.61 -10.95 -3.92
N GLY A 15 -1.56 -10.93 -5.25
CA GLY A 15 -1.51 -12.13 -6.07
C GLY A 15 -2.83 -12.92 -6.05
N PRO A 16 -2.81 -14.18 -6.51
CA PRO A 16 -4.02 -14.98 -6.72
C PRO A 16 -4.91 -15.11 -5.48
N LEU A 17 -6.23 -15.11 -5.69
CA LEU A 17 -7.24 -15.35 -4.67
C LEU A 17 -8.22 -16.43 -5.15
N TYR A 18 -7.96 -17.68 -4.75
CA TYR A 18 -8.90 -18.78 -5.02
C TYR A 18 -10.09 -18.72 -4.05
N GLU A 19 -11.29 -18.73 -4.60
CA GLU A 19 -12.53 -18.80 -3.82
C GLU A 19 -13.32 -20.05 -4.23
N SER A 20 -13.42 -21.02 -3.30
CA SER A 20 -14.25 -22.22 -3.50
C SER A 20 -15.74 -21.88 -3.44
N LEU A 21 -16.58 -22.82 -3.85
CA LEU A 21 -18.02 -22.67 -3.79
C LEU A 21 -18.50 -22.50 -2.34
N GLU A 22 -18.02 -23.35 -1.44
CA GLU A 22 -18.32 -23.32 0.00
C GLU A 22 -17.97 -21.95 0.59
N ALA A 23 -16.79 -21.46 0.25
CA ALA A 23 -16.29 -20.14 0.62
C ALA A 23 -17.19 -18.97 0.15
N LYS A 24 -17.88 -19.10 -0.99
CA LYS A 24 -18.87 -18.09 -1.44
C LYS A 24 -20.10 -18.07 -0.55
N PHE A 25 -20.50 -19.24 -0.03
CA PHE A 25 -21.65 -19.37 0.88
C PHE A 25 -21.30 -18.95 2.31
N GLU A 26 -20.09 -19.25 2.79
CA GLU A 26 -19.57 -18.70 4.06
C GLU A 26 -19.65 -17.17 4.08
N ARG A 27 -19.29 -16.53 2.96
CA ARG A 27 -19.39 -15.07 2.83
C ARG A 27 -20.83 -14.54 2.91
N LEU A 28 -21.83 -15.33 2.54
CA LEU A 28 -23.24 -14.95 2.71
C LEU A 28 -23.64 -14.94 4.19
N ASP A 29 -23.11 -15.88 4.97
CA ASP A 29 -23.29 -15.87 6.43
C ASP A 29 -22.58 -14.66 7.05
N ASP A 30 -21.29 -14.47 6.74
CA ASP A 30 -20.49 -13.39 7.33
C ASP A 30 -21.05 -11.99 7.05
N LEU A 31 -21.52 -11.74 5.82
CA LEU A 31 -21.98 -10.42 5.40
C LEU A 31 -23.48 -10.18 5.64
N PHE A 32 -24.30 -11.22 5.49
CA PHE A 32 -25.76 -11.09 5.50
C PHE A 32 -26.47 -11.94 6.56
N GLY A 33 -25.74 -12.79 7.30
CA GLY A 33 -26.31 -13.74 8.26
C GLY A 33 -27.22 -14.77 7.60
N ILE A 34 -26.87 -15.21 6.39
CA ILE A 34 -27.64 -16.19 5.62
C ILE A 34 -27.02 -17.57 5.79
N VAL A 35 -27.73 -18.44 6.51
CA VAL A 35 -27.35 -19.82 6.78
C VAL A 35 -28.37 -20.81 6.20
N GLY A 36 -27.97 -22.07 6.05
CA GLY A 36 -28.89 -23.17 5.71
C GLY A 36 -29.15 -23.38 4.22
N ILE A 37 -28.42 -22.69 3.33
CA ILE A 37 -28.44 -22.96 1.90
C ILE A 37 -27.24 -23.84 1.56
N GLU A 38 -27.49 -25.02 1.00
CA GLU A 38 -26.43 -25.94 0.62
C GLU A 38 -25.56 -25.34 -0.51
N PRO A 39 -24.21 -25.37 -0.38
CA PRO A 39 -23.30 -24.77 -1.35
C PRO A 39 -23.20 -25.63 -2.61
N THR A 40 -24.21 -25.52 -3.47
CA THR A 40 -24.24 -26.19 -4.78
C THR A 40 -24.20 -25.18 -5.93
N PRO A 41 -23.65 -25.53 -7.10
CA PRO A 41 -23.66 -24.64 -8.27
C PRO A 41 -25.07 -24.23 -8.68
N GLY A 42 -26.05 -25.12 -8.47
CA GLY A 42 -27.47 -24.83 -8.69
C GLY A 42 -27.98 -23.73 -7.76
N ASN A 43 -27.73 -23.84 -6.45
CA ASN A 43 -28.16 -22.82 -5.50
C ASN A 43 -27.42 -21.48 -5.70
N LEU A 44 -26.14 -21.51 -6.09
CA LEU A 44 -25.41 -20.28 -6.42
C LEU A 44 -26.08 -19.55 -7.59
N ARG A 45 -26.46 -20.27 -8.65
CA ARG A 45 -27.17 -19.70 -9.81
C ARG A 45 -28.51 -19.10 -9.41
N ARG A 46 -29.30 -19.84 -8.62
CA ARG A 46 -30.60 -19.38 -8.12
C ARG A 46 -30.48 -18.12 -7.25
N LEU A 47 -29.46 -18.04 -6.39
CA LEU A 47 -29.15 -16.83 -5.62
C LEU A 47 -28.75 -15.66 -6.53
N GLN A 48 -27.94 -15.92 -7.56
CA GLN A 48 -27.60 -14.91 -8.56
C GLN A 48 -28.84 -14.45 -9.34
N GLU A 49 -29.78 -15.33 -9.65
CA GLU A 49 -31.01 -14.98 -10.38
C GLU A 49 -32.09 -14.35 -9.49
N GLY A 50 -31.92 -14.37 -8.17
CA GLY A 50 -32.93 -13.91 -7.21
C GLY A 50 -34.10 -14.89 -7.05
N GLU A 51 -33.91 -16.16 -7.42
CA GLU A 51 -34.92 -17.23 -7.36
C GLU A 51 -35.04 -17.86 -5.96
N ILE A 52 -34.10 -17.56 -5.07
CA ILE A 52 -34.19 -17.89 -3.64
C ILE A 52 -34.59 -16.60 -2.92
N ASP A 53 -35.79 -16.59 -2.36
CA ASP A 53 -36.31 -15.47 -1.58
C ASP A 53 -35.61 -15.40 -0.22
N LEU A 54 -34.88 -14.31 0.00
CA LEU A 54 -34.15 -13.99 1.23
C LEU A 54 -34.79 -12.79 1.95
N GLY A 55 -36.02 -12.43 1.59
CA GLY A 55 -36.72 -11.22 2.00
C GLY A 55 -36.02 -9.97 1.46
N ASP A 56 -35.90 -8.95 2.31
CA ASP A 56 -35.30 -7.66 1.97
C ASP A 56 -33.80 -7.75 1.58
N ARG A 57 -33.17 -8.90 1.80
CA ARG A 57 -31.74 -9.15 1.47
C ARG A 57 -31.54 -9.69 0.05
N THR A 58 -32.60 -10.09 -0.65
CA THR A 58 -32.49 -10.77 -1.96
C THR A 58 -31.72 -9.96 -2.98
N ASP A 59 -32.05 -8.67 -3.13
CA ASP A 59 -31.38 -7.79 -4.10
C ASP A 59 -29.91 -7.54 -3.74
N ALA A 60 -29.61 -7.30 -2.46
CA ALA A 60 -28.24 -7.07 -1.99
C ALA A 60 -27.34 -8.30 -2.21
N VAL A 61 -27.87 -9.51 -1.99
CA VAL A 61 -27.15 -10.77 -2.22
C VAL A 61 -26.92 -11.01 -3.70
N ARG A 62 -27.96 -10.79 -4.52
CA ARG A 62 -27.85 -10.89 -5.97
C ARG A 62 -26.78 -9.95 -6.51
N ASP A 63 -26.79 -8.69 -6.09
CA ASP A 63 -25.81 -7.69 -6.51
C ASP A 63 -24.41 -8.03 -6.03
N MET A 64 -24.26 -8.60 -4.83
CA MET A 64 -22.96 -9.09 -4.37
C MET A 64 -22.45 -10.21 -5.28
N LEU A 65 -23.27 -11.24 -5.55
CA LEU A 65 -22.87 -12.46 -6.28
C LEU A 65 -22.74 -12.29 -7.80
N ARG A 66 -23.40 -11.29 -8.39
CA ARG A 66 -23.34 -10.99 -9.84
C ARG A 66 -22.35 -9.90 -10.21
N SER A 67 -22.01 -9.03 -9.26
CA SER A 67 -21.10 -7.93 -9.56
C SER A 67 -19.73 -8.44 -9.99
N HIS A 68 -19.01 -7.61 -10.75
CA HIS A 68 -17.58 -7.76 -11.02
C HIS A 68 -16.76 -8.16 -9.78
N ARG A 69 -17.23 -7.74 -8.60
CA ARG A 69 -16.66 -8.02 -7.28
C ARG A 69 -16.72 -9.50 -6.85
N ALA A 70 -17.52 -10.34 -7.50
CA ALA A 70 -17.73 -11.75 -7.15
C ALA A 70 -16.74 -12.72 -7.83
N ASN A 71 -16.01 -12.23 -8.83
CA ASN A 71 -15.07 -13.01 -9.63
C ASN A 71 -13.65 -12.64 -9.21
N THR A 72 -13.00 -13.57 -8.52
CA THR A 72 -11.60 -13.45 -8.14
C THR A 72 -10.74 -14.27 -9.11
N LEU A 73 -9.59 -13.74 -9.49
CA LEU A 73 -8.58 -14.44 -10.29
C LEU A 73 -7.79 -15.36 -9.34
N GLY A 74 -7.97 -16.66 -9.50
CA GLY A 74 -7.53 -17.68 -8.55
C GLY A 74 -6.15 -18.26 -8.84
N THR A 75 -5.54 -17.92 -9.97
CA THR A 75 -4.22 -18.39 -10.40
C THR A 75 -3.38 -17.27 -11.01
N TRP A 76 -2.05 -17.45 -11.00
CA TRP A 76 -1.15 -16.51 -11.69
C TRP A 76 -1.42 -16.43 -13.19
N THR A 77 -1.84 -17.52 -13.84
CA THR A 77 -2.21 -17.50 -15.27
C THR A 77 -3.39 -16.58 -15.54
N GLU A 78 -4.42 -16.58 -14.68
CA GLU A 78 -5.56 -15.68 -14.83
C GLU A 78 -5.17 -14.21 -14.58
N ILE A 79 -4.31 -13.96 -13.58
CA ILE A 79 -3.76 -12.62 -13.34
C ILE A 79 -2.92 -12.16 -14.53
N ASP A 80 -2.02 -12.99 -15.05
CA ASP A 80 -1.16 -12.68 -16.19
C ASP A 80 -1.98 -12.34 -17.44
N GLN A 81 -3.05 -13.09 -17.72
CA GLN A 81 -3.98 -12.79 -18.82
C GLN A 81 -4.68 -11.44 -18.65
N MET A 82 -5.10 -11.11 -17.43
CA MET A 82 -5.66 -9.80 -17.13
C MET A 82 -4.61 -8.69 -17.31
N LEU A 83 -3.38 -8.90 -16.82
CA LEU A 83 -2.28 -7.94 -16.93
C LEU A 83 -1.86 -7.72 -18.38
N GLU A 84 -1.88 -8.74 -19.24
CA GLU A 84 -1.64 -8.59 -20.69
C GLU A 84 -2.58 -7.55 -21.31
N ALA A 85 -3.86 -7.57 -20.94
CA ALA A 85 -4.84 -6.59 -21.42
C ALA A 85 -4.69 -5.24 -20.73
N ALA A 86 -4.76 -5.21 -19.38
CA ALA A 86 -4.77 -3.99 -18.57
C ALA A 86 -3.46 -3.19 -18.65
N CYS A 87 -2.34 -3.86 -18.92
CA CYS A 87 -1.04 -3.23 -19.08
C CYS A 87 -0.62 -3.01 -20.54
N SER A 88 -1.43 -3.42 -21.53
CA SER A 88 -1.14 -3.19 -22.95
C SER A 88 -1.00 -1.70 -23.27
N ARG A 89 -0.18 -1.39 -24.28
CA ARG A 89 0.05 -0.01 -24.71
C ARG A 89 -1.22 0.59 -25.29
N GLU A 90 -1.96 -0.22 -26.06
CA GLU A 90 -3.24 0.11 -26.67
C GLU A 90 -4.24 0.51 -25.59
N PHE A 91 -4.42 -0.30 -24.55
CA PHE A 91 -5.36 -0.02 -23.47
C PHE A 91 -4.98 1.26 -22.70
N ARG A 92 -3.73 1.38 -22.26
CA ARG A 92 -3.26 2.53 -21.47
C ARG A 92 -3.38 3.87 -22.21
N HIS A 93 -3.28 3.86 -23.53
CA HIS A 93 -3.37 5.08 -24.36
C HIS A 93 -4.78 5.35 -24.93
N ARG A 94 -5.81 4.61 -24.51
CA ARG A 94 -7.21 4.89 -24.92
C ARG A 94 -7.67 6.28 -24.50
N TYR A 95 -7.20 6.77 -23.35
CA TYR A 95 -7.46 8.12 -22.88
C TYR A 95 -6.18 8.72 -22.27
N PRO A 96 -5.30 9.31 -23.10
CA PRO A 96 -4.03 9.88 -22.64
C PRO A 96 -4.23 11.06 -21.69
N ASP A 97 -3.25 11.29 -20.82
CA ASP A 97 -3.22 12.47 -19.96
C ASP A 97 -2.90 13.76 -20.71
N SER A 98 -2.86 14.89 -20.00
CA SER A 98 -2.61 16.21 -20.61
C SER A 98 -1.22 16.37 -21.21
N GLN A 99 -0.32 15.40 -21.04
CA GLN A 99 0.99 15.32 -21.67
C GLN A 99 1.08 14.21 -22.74
N GLY A 100 -0.06 13.61 -23.11
CA GLY A 100 -0.14 12.53 -24.10
C GLY A 100 0.35 11.18 -23.57
N ARG A 101 0.45 11.00 -22.26
CA ARG A 101 0.98 9.76 -21.65
C ARG A 101 -0.17 8.81 -21.30
N GLY A 102 0.09 7.51 -21.44
CA GLY A 102 -0.88 6.48 -21.05
C GLY A 102 -1.00 6.28 -19.54
N TRP A 103 -2.07 5.58 -19.15
CA TRP A 103 -2.38 5.16 -17.78
C TRP A 103 -1.18 4.50 -17.09
N ALA A 104 -0.98 4.79 -15.80
CA ALA A 104 0.09 4.25 -14.95
C ALA A 104 -0.50 3.62 -13.68
N TYR A 105 0.14 2.57 -13.18
CA TYR A 105 -0.24 1.88 -11.95
C TYR A 105 0.86 2.01 -10.89
N THR A 106 0.45 2.15 -9.63
CA THR A 106 1.32 1.89 -8.47
C THR A 106 0.89 0.58 -7.82
N TRP A 107 1.74 -0.43 -7.93
CA TRP A 107 1.53 -1.78 -7.39
C TRP A 107 2.00 -1.81 -5.94
N PHE A 108 1.08 -1.78 -4.98
CA PHE A 108 1.41 -1.91 -3.56
C PHE A 108 1.45 -3.39 -3.20
N CYS A 109 2.65 -3.97 -3.14
CA CYS A 109 2.83 -5.40 -2.95
C CYS A 109 2.94 -5.78 -1.47
N MET A 110 2.20 -6.81 -1.07
CA MET A 110 2.37 -7.51 0.20
C MET A 110 3.04 -8.87 0.02
N ASP A 111 3.48 -9.47 1.11
CA ASP A 111 3.95 -10.86 1.14
C ASP A 111 2.99 -11.68 2.00
N HIS A 112 2.59 -12.87 1.52
CA HIS A 112 1.80 -13.79 2.33
C HIS A 112 2.74 -14.70 3.12
N VAL A 113 2.99 -14.39 4.38
CA VAL A 113 3.97 -15.11 5.19
C VAL A 113 3.45 -15.40 6.58
N GLY A 114 4.00 -16.42 7.21
CA GLY A 114 3.67 -16.76 8.59
C GLY A 114 2.25 -17.29 8.82
N TYR A 115 1.53 -17.72 7.78
CA TYR A 115 0.22 -18.36 7.93
C TYR A 115 0.33 -19.87 8.24
N LEU A 116 -0.66 -20.39 8.98
CA LEU A 116 -0.81 -21.82 9.27
C LEU A 116 -1.82 -22.48 8.31
N GLU A 117 -2.90 -21.76 7.98
CA GLU A 117 -3.96 -22.23 7.10
C GLU A 117 -4.06 -21.37 5.85
N ASN A 118 -4.21 -22.00 4.68
CA ASN A 118 -4.30 -21.31 3.40
C ASN A 118 -5.43 -21.87 2.49
N PRO A 119 -6.71 -21.78 2.91
CA PRO A 119 -7.83 -22.33 2.15
C PRO A 119 -8.07 -21.58 0.82
N ARG A 120 -7.58 -20.34 0.71
CA ARG A 120 -7.73 -19.50 -0.49
C ARG A 120 -6.54 -19.58 -1.45
N LYS A 121 -5.64 -20.54 -1.22
CA LYS A 121 -4.47 -20.83 -2.07
C LYS A 121 -3.65 -19.58 -2.42
N ARG A 122 -3.50 -18.66 -1.45
CA ARG A 122 -2.61 -17.51 -1.57
C ARG A 122 -1.20 -18.00 -1.86
N ASP A 123 -0.43 -17.19 -2.59
CA ASP A 123 0.96 -17.51 -2.89
C ASP A 123 1.85 -17.23 -1.66
N ILE A 124 2.05 -18.24 -0.82
CA ILE A 124 2.77 -18.11 0.45
C ILE A 124 4.27 -18.05 0.20
N GLY A 125 4.91 -16.98 0.67
CA GLY A 125 6.35 -16.82 0.61
C GLY A 125 6.78 -15.36 0.68
N HIS A 126 8.00 -15.15 1.16
CA HIS A 126 8.64 -13.85 1.04
C HIS A 126 8.95 -13.55 -0.42
N HIS A 127 8.70 -12.31 -0.84
CA HIS A 127 8.97 -11.78 -2.18
C HIS A 127 8.14 -12.33 -3.33
N ASN A 128 7.32 -13.37 -3.17
CA ASN A 128 6.65 -14.01 -4.32
C ASN A 128 5.84 -13.00 -5.16
N VAL A 129 4.95 -12.24 -4.53
CA VAL A 129 4.16 -11.20 -5.21
C VAL A 129 5.05 -10.02 -5.63
N HIS A 130 5.90 -9.52 -4.73
CA HIS A 130 6.81 -8.41 -5.02
C HIS A 130 7.68 -8.66 -6.27
N ASP A 131 8.32 -9.82 -6.38
CA ASP A 131 9.21 -10.16 -7.48
C ASP A 131 8.45 -10.32 -8.80
N HIS A 132 7.21 -10.83 -8.76
CA HIS A 132 6.34 -10.89 -9.93
C HIS A 132 6.09 -9.50 -10.54
N TYR A 133 5.72 -8.53 -9.70
CA TYR A 133 5.41 -7.16 -10.15
C TYR A 133 6.64 -6.30 -10.40
N ILE A 134 7.74 -6.51 -9.69
CA ILE A 134 9.03 -5.90 -10.05
C ILE A 134 9.47 -6.37 -11.43
N ALA A 135 9.29 -7.65 -11.75
CA ALA A 135 9.54 -8.15 -13.09
C ALA A 135 8.61 -7.43 -14.09
N LEU A 136 7.30 -7.31 -13.82
CA LEU A 136 6.33 -6.56 -14.65
C LEU A 136 6.77 -5.14 -14.98
N VAL A 137 7.09 -4.36 -13.96
CA VAL A 137 7.50 -2.97 -14.12
C VAL A 137 8.80 -2.88 -14.94
N LYS A 138 9.76 -3.78 -14.71
CA LYS A 138 11.01 -3.82 -15.49
C LYS A 138 10.79 -4.15 -16.97
N ARG A 139 9.90 -5.10 -17.30
CA ARG A 139 9.57 -5.41 -18.72
C ARG A 139 8.86 -4.24 -19.42
N GLN A 140 8.24 -3.32 -18.68
CA GLN A 140 7.44 -2.22 -19.20
C GLN A 140 7.89 -0.85 -18.69
N ALA A 141 9.20 -0.57 -18.70
CA ALA A 141 9.75 0.70 -18.20
C ALA A 141 9.10 1.96 -18.82
N TRP A 142 8.57 1.86 -20.05
CA TRP A 142 7.83 2.93 -20.73
C TRP A 142 6.49 3.29 -20.05
N ALA A 143 5.89 2.37 -19.29
CA ALA A 143 4.59 2.54 -18.65
C ALA A 143 4.66 3.46 -17.42
N ARG A 144 5.87 3.62 -16.85
CA ARG A 144 6.13 4.43 -15.64
C ARG A 144 5.37 3.93 -14.40
N ASP A 145 5.07 2.63 -14.37
CA ASP A 145 4.53 1.99 -13.18
C ASP A 145 5.58 1.97 -12.06
N SER A 146 5.12 1.87 -10.82
CA SER A 146 5.97 1.75 -9.63
C SER A 146 5.51 0.62 -8.73
N VAL A 147 6.43 0.07 -7.94
CA VAL A 147 6.15 -0.92 -6.88
C VAL A 147 6.39 -0.26 -5.53
N GLU A 148 5.42 -0.41 -4.63
CA GLU A 148 5.40 0.18 -3.28
C GLU A 148 4.89 -0.85 -2.26
N PHE A 149 4.67 -0.46 -1.00
CA PHE A 149 4.40 -1.41 0.08
C PHE A 149 2.95 -1.48 0.51
N HIS A 150 2.42 -2.70 0.50
CA HIS A 150 1.16 -3.07 1.12
C HIS A 150 1.42 -4.06 2.26
N PHE A 151 0.65 -3.95 3.33
CA PHE A 151 0.76 -4.91 4.44
C PHE A 151 -0.58 -5.20 5.08
N HIS A 152 -0.81 -6.49 5.33
CA HIS A 152 -1.94 -6.99 6.09
C HIS A 152 -1.44 -7.49 7.44
N PRO A 153 -1.92 -6.93 8.56
CA PRO A 153 -1.67 -7.53 9.86
C PRO A 153 -2.33 -8.90 9.95
N MET A 154 -1.59 -9.85 10.52
CA MET A 154 -2.05 -11.23 10.61
C MET A 154 -3.17 -11.39 11.62
N SER A 155 -4.17 -12.21 11.27
CA SER A 155 -5.21 -12.63 12.20
C SER A 155 -4.61 -13.40 13.40
N THR A 156 -5.32 -13.41 14.53
CA THR A 156 -4.91 -14.17 15.73
C THR A 156 -4.67 -15.65 15.43
N TYR A 157 -5.39 -16.21 14.45
CA TYR A 157 -5.36 -17.61 14.09
C TYR A 157 -4.40 -17.93 12.93
N ARG A 158 -3.73 -16.92 12.36
CA ARG A 158 -2.77 -17.08 11.26
C ARG A 158 -3.38 -17.75 10.02
N ASP A 159 -4.63 -17.40 9.74
CA ASP A 159 -5.36 -17.82 8.53
C ASP A 159 -5.06 -16.86 7.37
N ALA A 160 -4.56 -17.36 6.23
CA ALA A 160 -4.16 -16.54 5.07
C ALA A 160 -5.32 -15.79 4.38
N HIS A 161 -6.56 -16.11 4.74
CA HIS A 161 -7.77 -15.49 4.20
C HIS A 161 -8.41 -14.49 5.16
N ARG A 162 -7.81 -14.27 6.33
CA ARG A 162 -8.31 -13.36 7.36
C ARG A 162 -7.26 -12.32 7.68
N CYS A 163 -7.72 -11.11 7.96
CA CYS A 163 -6.88 -10.01 8.41
C CYS A 163 -7.10 -9.68 9.88
N ALA A 164 -6.23 -8.83 10.39
CA ALA A 164 -6.43 -8.08 11.62
C ALA A 164 -5.94 -6.64 11.44
N THR A 165 -5.91 -5.90 12.54
CA THR A 165 -5.55 -4.48 12.56
C THR A 165 -4.40 -4.15 13.51
N HIS A 166 -3.81 -5.17 14.17
CA HIS A 166 -2.66 -5.01 15.07
C HIS A 166 -1.38 -5.43 14.34
N TYR A 167 -0.60 -4.45 13.91
CA TYR A 167 0.60 -4.61 13.07
C TYR A 167 1.73 -5.25 13.84
N LEU A 168 1.87 -4.90 15.13
CA LEU A 168 2.94 -5.42 16.00
C LEU A 168 2.62 -6.79 16.62
N ARG A 169 1.57 -7.48 16.14
CA ARG A 169 1.23 -8.83 16.62
C ARG A 169 2.36 -9.84 16.36
N THR A 170 2.97 -9.74 15.19
CA THR A 170 4.04 -10.62 14.73
C THR A 170 5.20 -9.80 14.21
N GLU A 171 6.36 -10.43 14.09
CA GLU A 171 7.54 -9.79 13.48
C GLU A 171 7.44 -9.68 11.95
N ASP A 172 6.37 -10.17 11.32
CA ASP A 172 6.29 -10.33 9.87
C ASP A 172 6.46 -9.00 9.11
N LEU A 173 5.94 -7.89 9.65
CA LEU A 173 6.17 -6.54 9.11
C LEU A 173 7.67 -6.25 8.94
N TYR A 174 8.44 -6.47 10.01
CA TYR A 174 9.87 -6.26 10.01
C TYR A 174 10.60 -7.31 9.19
N GLN A 175 10.21 -8.58 9.27
CA GLN A 175 10.80 -9.67 8.48
C GLN A 175 10.69 -9.39 6.97
N ILE A 176 9.51 -8.96 6.50
CA ILE A 176 9.28 -8.60 5.11
C ILE A 176 10.21 -7.46 4.68
N LEU A 177 10.27 -6.37 5.45
CA LEU A 177 11.10 -5.22 5.12
C LEU A 177 12.60 -5.54 5.18
N CYS A 178 13.07 -6.23 6.24
CA CYS A 178 14.45 -6.67 6.34
C CYS A 178 14.86 -7.51 5.13
N ARG A 179 14.02 -8.45 4.72
CA ARG A 179 14.27 -9.27 3.54
C ARG A 179 14.23 -8.46 2.25
N ARG A 180 13.31 -7.50 2.09
CA ARG A 180 13.25 -6.65 0.88
C ARG A 180 14.49 -5.77 0.76
N ILE A 181 14.97 -5.21 1.87
CA ILE A 181 16.18 -4.40 1.91
C ILE A 181 17.41 -5.26 1.60
N ILE A 182 17.60 -6.37 2.32
CA ILE A 182 18.78 -7.22 2.19
C ILE A 182 18.78 -7.99 0.87
N ASP A 183 17.67 -8.63 0.50
CA ASP A 183 17.67 -9.56 -0.63
C ASP A 183 17.37 -8.87 -1.97
N ARG A 184 16.77 -7.67 -1.96
CA ARG A 184 16.33 -6.95 -3.17
C ARG A 184 16.84 -5.53 -3.28
N GLY A 185 17.49 -4.98 -2.25
CA GLY A 185 17.89 -3.57 -2.24
C GLY A 185 16.69 -2.62 -2.34
N PHE A 186 15.52 -3.06 -1.87
CA PHE A 186 14.26 -2.32 -1.98
C PHE A 186 13.80 -1.82 -0.61
N PHE A 187 13.43 -0.55 -0.55
CA PHE A 187 12.75 0.04 0.59
C PHE A 187 11.63 0.96 0.09
N PRO A 188 10.39 0.82 0.60
CA PRO A 188 9.25 1.56 0.06
C PRO A 188 9.25 3.02 0.47
N SER A 189 8.74 3.88 -0.40
CA SER A 189 8.52 5.31 -0.13
C SER A 189 7.04 5.64 0.06
N SER A 190 6.16 4.76 -0.43
CA SER A 190 4.72 4.90 -0.28
C SER A 190 4.12 3.66 0.36
N TYR A 191 3.06 3.86 1.13
CA TYR A 191 2.33 2.82 1.82
C TYR A 191 0.85 2.84 1.46
N ARG A 192 0.25 1.65 1.48
CA ARG A 192 -1.19 1.48 1.52
C ARG A 192 -1.57 0.39 2.50
N ALA A 193 -2.49 0.68 3.41
CA ALA A 193 -2.93 -0.21 4.47
C ALA A 193 -3.87 -1.31 3.95
N GLY A 194 -3.59 -2.56 4.35
CA GLY A 194 -4.54 -3.67 4.20
C GLY A 194 -5.87 -3.32 4.85
N PHE A 195 -6.98 -3.51 4.14
CA PHE A 195 -8.32 -3.11 4.59
C PHE A 195 -8.45 -1.62 4.99
N GLN A 196 -7.51 -0.79 4.54
CA GLN A 196 -7.39 0.63 4.91
C GLN A 196 -7.35 0.81 6.44
N ALA A 197 -6.80 -0.18 7.15
CA ALA A 197 -6.80 -0.25 8.60
C ALA A 197 -5.50 0.35 9.15
N GLU A 198 -5.61 1.53 9.75
CA GLU A 198 -4.55 2.12 10.57
C GLU A 198 -4.96 2.17 12.04
N ARG A 199 -3.98 1.98 12.93
CA ARG A 199 -4.12 2.00 14.39
C ARG A 199 -2.89 2.70 14.98
N PRO A 200 -2.86 3.04 16.29
CA PRO A 200 -1.73 3.77 16.86
C PRO A 200 -0.36 3.12 16.61
N ASP A 201 -0.30 1.79 16.57
CA ASP A 201 0.92 1.03 16.29
C ASP A 201 1.38 1.15 14.83
N SER A 202 0.47 1.02 13.86
CA SER A 202 0.81 1.25 12.45
C SER A 202 1.15 2.72 12.19
N HIS A 203 0.42 3.63 12.82
CA HIS A 203 0.65 5.07 12.71
C HIS A 203 2.07 5.44 13.16
N TRP A 204 2.49 4.95 14.32
CA TRP A 204 3.85 5.11 14.84
C TRP A 204 4.91 4.49 13.93
N PHE A 205 4.65 3.30 13.37
CA PHE A 205 5.57 2.66 12.43
C PHE A 205 5.77 3.50 11.16
N LEU A 206 4.68 3.96 10.54
CA LEU A 206 4.73 4.72 9.28
C LEU A 206 5.45 6.06 9.48
N GLU A 207 5.18 6.76 10.59
CA GLU A 207 5.82 8.04 10.92
C GLU A 207 7.35 7.95 11.08
N GLN A 208 7.90 6.75 11.29
CA GLN A 208 9.34 6.57 11.38
C GLN A 208 10.01 6.35 10.03
N PHE A 209 9.31 5.80 9.04
CA PHE A 209 9.98 5.19 7.88
C PHE A 209 9.39 5.55 6.53
N ILE A 210 8.07 5.80 6.45
CA ILE A 210 7.36 5.93 5.17
C ILE A 210 6.75 7.33 5.03
N PRO A 211 7.22 8.16 4.07
CA PRO A 211 6.74 9.53 3.93
C PRO A 211 5.31 9.65 3.41
N TYR A 212 4.84 8.69 2.61
CA TYR A 212 3.57 8.81 1.91
C TYR A 212 2.62 7.66 2.23
N ASP A 213 1.39 7.99 2.60
CA ASP A 213 0.31 7.03 2.87
C ASP A 213 -0.92 7.39 2.03
N ILE A 214 -1.39 6.46 1.20
CA ILE A 214 -2.57 6.64 0.35
C ILE A 214 -3.77 5.78 0.82
N SER A 215 -3.88 5.55 2.13
CA SER A 215 -4.90 4.68 2.73
C SER A 215 -6.23 5.37 3.04
N ASN A 216 -6.29 6.71 3.03
CA ASN A 216 -7.48 7.44 3.42
C ASN A 216 -8.65 7.17 2.46
N MET A 217 -9.74 6.64 2.99
CA MET A 217 -10.97 6.30 2.25
C MET A 217 -12.18 7.12 2.75
N ALA A 218 -11.95 8.27 3.38
CA ALA A 218 -13.01 9.12 3.90
C ALA A 218 -14.01 9.49 2.80
N THR A 219 -15.29 9.57 3.16
CA THR A 219 -16.37 10.08 2.30
C THR A 219 -17.24 10.99 3.15
N ALA A 220 -17.88 11.98 2.53
CA ALA A 220 -18.77 12.88 3.26
C ALA A 220 -19.96 12.12 3.91
N ASP A 221 -20.47 11.11 3.19
CA ASP A 221 -21.48 10.18 3.68
C ASP A 221 -20.79 8.86 4.08
N THR A 222 -20.99 8.44 5.33
CA THR A 222 -20.43 7.20 5.91
C THR A 222 -21.49 6.13 6.14
N SER A 223 -22.71 6.33 5.63
CA SER A 223 -23.83 5.42 5.83
C SER A 223 -23.55 4.01 5.29
N ASP A 224 -22.81 3.90 4.18
CA ASP A 224 -22.35 2.63 3.61
C ASP A 224 -21.43 1.86 4.58
N ILE A 225 -20.48 2.57 5.20
CA ILE A 225 -19.55 2.06 6.21
C ILE A 225 -20.31 1.64 7.48
N ASP A 226 -21.26 2.46 7.94
CA ASP A 226 -22.00 2.22 9.18
C ASP A 226 -23.02 1.07 9.05
N ALA A 227 -23.60 0.89 7.86
CA ALA A 227 -24.46 -0.25 7.54
C ALA A 227 -23.68 -1.57 7.41
N SER A 228 -22.36 -1.50 7.19
CA SER A 228 -21.54 -2.65 6.88
C SER A 228 -20.95 -3.33 8.12
N ILE A 229 -21.24 -4.61 8.34
CA ILE A 229 -20.81 -5.32 9.56
C ILE A 229 -19.28 -5.36 9.76
N ASP A 230 -18.51 -5.44 8.68
CA ASP A 230 -17.04 -5.49 8.66
C ASP A 230 -16.35 -4.11 8.77
N PHE A 231 -17.09 -3.00 8.62
CA PHE A 231 -16.55 -1.64 8.73
C PHE A 231 -17.18 -0.79 9.84
N ARG A 232 -18.41 -1.11 10.28
CA ARG A 232 -19.10 -0.39 11.35
C ARG A 232 -18.24 -0.32 12.61
N ASN A 233 -18.28 0.82 13.29
CA ASN A 233 -17.45 1.10 14.47
C ASN A 233 -15.93 0.97 14.23
N GLY A 234 -15.46 1.06 12.98
CA GLY A 234 -14.04 1.03 12.66
C GLY A 234 -13.39 -0.35 12.83
N ARG A 235 -14.11 -1.43 12.51
CA ARG A 235 -13.58 -2.81 12.59
C ARG A 235 -12.42 -3.06 11.65
N SER A 236 -12.58 -2.72 10.38
CA SER A 236 -11.52 -2.77 9.35
C SER A 236 -10.77 -1.42 9.31
N GLY A 237 -11.26 -0.46 8.51
CA GLY A 237 -10.74 0.92 8.45
C GLY A 237 -11.66 1.95 9.15
N ASN A 238 -11.08 3.04 9.65
CA ASN A 238 -11.82 4.18 10.18
C ASN A 238 -11.23 5.50 9.68
N TRP A 239 -11.95 6.21 8.83
CA TRP A 239 -11.51 7.49 8.25
C TRP A 239 -12.56 8.58 8.40
N ARG A 240 -13.51 8.40 9.32
CA ARG A 240 -14.68 9.30 9.46
C ARG A 240 -14.31 10.73 9.81
N LYS A 241 -13.17 10.94 10.48
CA LYS A 241 -12.68 12.28 10.82
C LYS A 241 -11.70 12.85 9.79
N ALA A 242 -11.32 12.06 8.79
CA ALA A 242 -10.32 12.48 7.82
C ALA A 242 -10.89 13.43 6.77
N PRO A 243 -10.04 14.30 6.20
CA PRO A 243 -10.41 15.09 5.04
C PRO A 243 -10.97 14.20 3.92
N HIS A 244 -12.14 14.56 3.44
CA HIS A 244 -12.87 13.88 2.37
C HIS A 244 -13.00 14.77 1.12
N ASP A 245 -12.15 15.79 1.01
CA ASP A 245 -12.20 16.82 -0.03
C ASP A 245 -10.94 16.82 -0.90
N TRP A 246 -10.21 15.71 -0.92
CA TRP A 246 -8.92 15.51 -1.60
C TRP A 246 -7.73 16.27 -0.99
N THR A 247 -7.91 16.93 0.15
CA THR A 247 -6.78 17.55 0.87
C THR A 247 -5.80 16.48 1.34
N VAL A 248 -4.55 16.60 0.91
CA VAL A 248 -3.41 15.86 1.48
C VAL A 248 -2.97 16.56 2.77
N TYR A 249 -2.75 15.80 3.84
CA TYR A 249 -2.50 16.36 5.16
C TYR A 249 -1.41 15.62 5.93
N HIS A 250 -0.72 16.35 6.80
CA HIS A 250 0.07 15.76 7.87
C HIS A 250 -0.87 15.33 9.00
N PRO A 251 -0.82 14.10 9.52
CA PRO A 251 -1.70 13.65 10.58
C PRO A 251 -1.31 14.19 11.97
N ASP A 252 -2.25 14.11 12.90
CA ASP A 252 -2.00 14.25 14.34
C ASP A 252 -1.37 12.97 14.92
N HIS A 253 -0.56 13.14 15.96
CA HIS A 253 0.16 12.05 16.62
C HIS A 253 -0.77 11.03 17.28
N ASP A 254 -1.88 11.48 17.86
CA ASP A 254 -2.81 10.61 18.61
C ASP A 254 -3.99 10.13 17.74
N ASP A 255 -4.36 10.89 16.71
CA ASP A 255 -5.45 10.54 15.79
C ASP A 255 -5.03 10.78 14.33
N TYR A 256 -4.59 9.70 13.67
CA TYR A 256 -4.13 9.75 12.29
C TYR A 256 -5.15 10.33 11.30
N GLN A 257 -6.42 10.38 11.65
CA GLN A 257 -7.48 10.91 10.80
C GLN A 257 -7.48 12.44 10.78
N VAL A 258 -6.93 13.12 11.77
CA VAL A 258 -7.06 14.59 11.89
C VAL A 258 -5.77 15.26 11.43
N PRO A 259 -5.82 16.42 10.75
CA PRO A 259 -4.62 17.21 10.48
C PRO A 259 -3.85 17.59 11.74
N GLY A 260 -2.53 17.43 11.70
CA GLY A 260 -1.61 17.66 12.80
C GLY A 260 -0.19 17.99 12.33
N ARG A 261 0.82 17.47 13.03
CA ARG A 261 2.23 17.86 12.86
C ARG A 261 3.19 16.68 12.70
N CYS A 262 2.67 15.48 12.45
CA CYS A 262 3.49 14.33 12.06
C CYS A 262 4.18 14.61 10.71
N ARG A 263 5.26 13.89 10.43
CA ARG A 263 6.07 14.08 9.22
C ARG A 263 5.39 13.55 7.98
N ARG A 264 4.78 12.36 8.06
CA ARG A 264 4.18 11.71 6.87
C ARG A 264 3.04 12.54 6.29
N LEU A 265 2.74 12.33 5.02
CA LEU A 265 1.55 12.84 4.34
C LEU A 265 0.54 11.72 4.10
N ILE A 266 -0.73 12.03 4.33
CA ILE A 266 -1.86 11.15 4.04
C ILE A 266 -2.66 11.72 2.88
N GLY A 267 -2.85 10.91 1.85
CA GLY A 267 -3.68 11.18 0.67
C GLY A 267 -4.86 10.22 0.58
N ARG A 268 -5.91 10.66 -0.11
CA ARG A 268 -7.17 9.92 -0.24
C ARG A 268 -7.18 9.03 -1.48
N ALA A 269 -7.63 7.78 -1.33
CA ALA A 269 -7.93 6.87 -2.43
C ALA A 269 -9.31 6.21 -2.26
N LEU A 270 -10.13 6.32 -3.31
CA LEU A 270 -11.47 5.74 -3.35
C LEU A 270 -11.51 4.50 -4.23
N ASN A 271 -12.34 3.53 -3.87
CA ASN A 271 -12.40 2.26 -4.57
C ASN A 271 -13.15 2.37 -5.90
N LEU A 272 -12.55 1.82 -6.96
CA LEU A 272 -13.24 1.59 -8.22
C LEU A 272 -14.14 0.36 -8.08
N ASN A 273 -15.39 0.50 -8.52
CA ASN A 273 -16.38 -0.60 -8.59
C ASN A 273 -16.58 -1.39 -7.28
N SER A 274 -16.28 -0.80 -6.11
CA SER A 274 -16.53 -1.40 -4.80
C SER A 274 -17.79 -0.86 -4.13
N ARG A 275 -18.21 -1.52 -3.05
CA ARG A 275 -19.38 -1.15 -2.24
C ARG A 275 -19.10 -0.09 -1.18
N ILE A 276 -17.85 -0.01 -0.71
CA ILE A 276 -17.43 0.90 0.36
C ILE A 276 -16.53 1.99 -0.23
N ALA A 277 -16.73 3.25 0.20
CA ALA A 277 -15.90 4.40 -0.18
C ALA A 277 -15.63 4.45 -1.69
N ARG A 278 -16.71 4.44 -2.45
CA ARG A 278 -16.71 4.27 -3.90
C ARG A 278 -16.36 5.58 -4.60
N MET A 279 -15.49 5.52 -5.61
CA MET A 279 -15.27 6.65 -6.52
C MET A 279 -16.54 6.93 -7.36
N THR A 280 -16.92 8.19 -7.48
CA THR A 280 -18.07 8.65 -8.28
C THR A 280 -17.70 9.82 -9.20
N GLN A 281 -18.64 10.23 -10.05
CA GLN A 281 -18.44 11.42 -10.88
C GLN A 281 -18.32 12.68 -10.03
N GLU A 282 -19.12 12.80 -8.97
CA GLU A 282 -19.12 13.93 -8.05
C GLU A 282 -17.77 14.08 -7.35
N GLU A 283 -17.19 12.96 -6.93
CA GLU A 283 -15.88 12.89 -6.30
C GLU A 283 -14.75 13.31 -7.27
N MET A 284 -14.80 12.84 -8.52
CA MET A 284 -13.86 13.27 -9.57
C MET A 284 -14.01 14.76 -9.87
N ASP A 285 -15.24 15.25 -10.03
CA ASP A 285 -15.52 16.67 -10.27
C ASP A 285 -15.07 17.57 -9.13
N GLN A 286 -15.17 17.12 -7.87
CA GLN A 286 -14.68 17.85 -6.71
C GLN A 286 -13.17 18.08 -6.83
N GLY A 287 -12.40 17.05 -7.18
CA GLY A 287 -10.95 17.18 -7.39
C GLY A 287 -10.59 18.14 -8.53
N PHE A 288 -11.29 18.05 -9.68
CA PHE A 288 -11.07 18.99 -10.78
C PHE A 288 -11.49 20.43 -10.43
N SER A 289 -12.54 20.62 -9.64
CA SER A 289 -12.98 21.94 -9.17
C SER A 289 -11.91 22.62 -8.30
N ARG A 290 -11.26 21.86 -7.42
CA ARG A 290 -10.13 22.35 -6.62
C ARG A 290 -8.93 22.71 -7.48
N ALA A 291 -8.60 21.87 -8.46
CA ALA A 291 -7.50 22.18 -9.37
C ALA A 291 -7.77 23.44 -10.21
N ARG A 292 -9.03 23.67 -10.61
CA ARG A 292 -9.43 24.96 -11.22
C ARG A 292 -9.18 26.15 -10.29
N ALA A 293 -9.34 25.99 -8.98
CA ALA A 293 -9.07 27.03 -7.99
C ALA A 293 -7.56 27.32 -7.79
N GLY A 294 -6.67 26.55 -8.42
CA GLY A 294 -5.22 26.78 -8.43
C GLY A 294 -4.41 25.76 -7.64
N GLU A 295 -5.03 24.72 -7.07
CA GLU A 295 -4.36 23.70 -6.27
C GLU A 295 -3.87 22.54 -7.14
N ASP A 296 -2.70 21.99 -6.86
CA ASP A 296 -2.35 20.65 -7.36
C ASP A 296 -3.08 19.61 -6.50
N VAL A 297 -3.80 18.67 -7.12
CA VAL A 297 -4.72 17.76 -6.43
C VAL A 297 -4.33 16.32 -6.68
N LEU A 298 -4.11 15.54 -5.63
CA LEU A 298 -3.94 14.09 -5.70
C LEU A 298 -5.30 13.39 -5.60
N ILE A 299 -5.71 12.68 -6.65
CA ILE A 299 -6.90 11.82 -6.66
C ILE A 299 -6.45 10.36 -6.72
N GLY A 300 -6.61 9.64 -5.61
CA GLY A 300 -6.35 8.22 -5.53
C GLY A 300 -7.54 7.37 -5.98
N LEU A 301 -7.24 6.34 -6.76
CA LEU A 301 -8.15 5.27 -7.18
C LEU A 301 -7.60 3.95 -6.62
N CYS A 302 -8.46 3.12 -6.05
CA CYS A 302 -8.08 1.84 -5.47
C CYS A 302 -8.71 0.66 -6.19
N SER A 303 -7.91 -0.36 -6.44
CA SER A 303 -8.28 -1.65 -7.02
C SER A 303 -7.46 -2.78 -6.41
N HIS A 304 -7.74 -4.03 -6.78
CA HIS A 304 -6.98 -5.21 -6.34
C HIS A 304 -6.57 -6.04 -7.54
N ASP A 305 -5.39 -6.66 -7.49
CA ASP A 305 -4.84 -7.41 -8.63
C ASP A 305 -5.52 -8.76 -8.90
N TRP A 306 -6.17 -9.33 -7.88
CA TRP A 306 -7.03 -10.51 -8.04
C TRP A 306 -8.42 -10.18 -8.60
N ARG A 307 -8.70 -8.92 -8.95
CA ARG A 307 -9.88 -8.53 -9.76
C ARG A 307 -9.43 -8.17 -11.17
N ASP A 308 -10.37 -8.20 -12.11
CA ASP A 308 -10.08 -7.71 -13.45
C ASP A 308 -10.05 -6.17 -13.50
N LEU A 309 -8.85 -5.62 -13.75
CA LEU A 309 -8.59 -4.18 -13.72
C LEU A 309 -9.12 -3.45 -14.97
N VAL A 310 -9.35 -4.16 -16.08
CA VAL A 310 -9.80 -3.54 -17.35
C VAL A 310 -11.10 -2.74 -17.15
N PRO A 311 -12.21 -3.33 -16.68
CA PRO A 311 -13.45 -2.58 -16.49
C PRO A 311 -13.37 -1.55 -15.35
N GLU A 312 -12.45 -1.70 -14.40
CA GLU A 312 -12.22 -0.69 -13.36
C GLU A 312 -11.56 0.57 -13.96
N VAL A 313 -10.54 0.41 -14.78
CA VAL A 313 -9.88 1.51 -15.49
C VAL A 313 -10.80 2.13 -16.54
N GLU A 314 -11.61 1.34 -17.25
CA GLU A 314 -12.62 1.90 -18.17
C GLU A 314 -13.64 2.79 -17.45
N ASN A 315 -14.05 2.40 -16.24
CA ASN A 315 -14.92 3.25 -15.44
C ASN A 315 -14.21 4.54 -15.00
N ALA A 316 -12.93 4.46 -14.64
CA ALA A 316 -12.13 5.64 -14.35
C ALA A 316 -11.99 6.58 -15.57
N PHE A 317 -11.78 6.03 -16.77
CA PHE A 317 -11.77 6.83 -18.01
C PHE A 317 -13.08 7.58 -18.23
N ARG A 318 -14.22 6.95 -17.95
CA ARG A 318 -15.53 7.63 -18.02
C ARG A 318 -15.60 8.82 -17.06
N PHE A 319 -15.18 8.63 -15.80
CA PHE A 319 -15.17 9.72 -14.82
C PHE A 319 -14.28 10.89 -15.26
N LEU A 320 -13.09 10.58 -15.76
CA LEU A 320 -12.13 11.57 -16.23
C LEU A 320 -12.63 12.31 -17.48
N TYR A 321 -13.24 11.59 -18.42
CA TYR A 321 -13.80 12.21 -19.63
C TYR A 321 -14.89 13.23 -19.28
N GLU A 322 -15.83 12.84 -18.42
CA GLU A 322 -16.89 13.73 -17.96
C GLU A 322 -16.33 14.93 -17.19
N ALA A 323 -15.41 14.71 -16.25
CA ALA A 323 -14.79 15.80 -15.48
C ALA A 323 -14.00 16.74 -16.39
N LYS A 324 -13.19 16.22 -17.31
CA LYS A 324 -12.43 17.03 -18.26
C LYS A 324 -13.33 17.85 -19.18
N SER A 325 -14.53 17.35 -19.53
CA SER A 325 -15.51 18.12 -20.30
C SER A 325 -16.08 19.31 -19.53
N ARG A 326 -16.22 19.18 -18.20
CA ARG A 326 -16.71 20.23 -17.29
C ARG A 326 -15.61 21.24 -16.91
N TYR A 327 -14.35 20.80 -16.91
CA TYR A 327 -13.18 21.59 -16.53
C TYR A 327 -12.08 21.53 -17.62
N PRO A 328 -12.35 22.02 -18.85
CA PRO A 328 -11.44 21.86 -19.99
C PRO A 328 -10.06 22.52 -19.79
N GLU A 329 -9.96 23.53 -18.94
CA GLU A 329 -8.74 24.27 -18.60
C GLU A 329 -7.83 23.55 -17.58
N VAL A 330 -8.36 22.58 -16.84
CA VAL A 330 -7.62 21.87 -15.78
C VAL A 330 -6.79 20.74 -16.39
N PRO A 331 -5.44 20.78 -16.34
CA PRO A 331 -4.63 19.65 -16.74
C PRO A 331 -4.77 18.49 -15.75
N PHE A 332 -4.65 17.28 -16.25
CA PHE A 332 -4.52 16.08 -15.42
C PHE A 332 -3.38 15.19 -15.92
N LEU A 333 -2.77 14.43 -15.00
CA LEU A 333 -1.60 13.59 -15.20
C LEU A 333 -1.79 12.23 -14.55
N TYR A 334 -1.48 11.15 -15.28
CA TYR A 334 -1.31 9.83 -14.66
C TYR A 334 0.06 9.79 -13.97
N SER A 335 0.05 9.61 -12.65
CA SER A 335 1.21 9.76 -11.78
C SER A 335 1.44 8.51 -10.93
N SER A 336 2.70 8.21 -10.64
CA SER A 336 3.02 7.30 -9.53
C SER A 336 2.54 7.93 -8.21
N CYS A 337 2.31 7.10 -7.20
CA CYS A 337 1.96 7.60 -5.86
C CYS A 337 2.99 8.64 -5.37
N ARG A 338 4.28 8.30 -5.47
CA ARG A 338 5.40 9.17 -5.10
C ARG A 338 5.36 10.53 -5.81
N ASP A 339 5.18 10.55 -7.13
CA ASP A 339 5.20 11.81 -7.90
C ASP A 339 3.97 12.68 -7.60
N ALA A 340 2.81 12.05 -7.34
CA ALA A 340 1.62 12.79 -6.95
C ALA A 340 1.78 13.45 -5.58
N PHE A 341 2.36 12.77 -4.59
CA PHE A 341 2.66 13.39 -3.28
C PHE A 341 3.72 14.47 -3.38
N ARG A 342 4.75 14.30 -4.23
CA ARG A 342 5.76 15.36 -4.48
C ARG A 342 5.12 16.66 -4.98
N ALA A 343 4.09 16.56 -5.81
CA ALA A 343 3.35 17.72 -6.29
C ALA A 343 2.57 18.45 -5.18
N GLN A 344 2.38 17.82 -4.01
CA GLN A 344 1.72 18.43 -2.84
C GLN A 344 2.71 19.12 -1.91
N LEU A 345 4.03 18.94 -2.13
CA LEU A 345 5.06 19.51 -1.26
C LEU A 345 5.34 20.98 -1.62
N PRO A 346 5.65 21.83 -0.62
CA PRO A 346 6.04 23.20 -0.88
C PRO A 346 7.40 23.28 -1.59
N ALA A 347 7.64 24.39 -2.30
CA ALA A 347 8.78 24.54 -3.19
C ALA A 347 10.16 24.44 -2.50
N ASP A 348 10.24 24.77 -1.21
CA ASP A 348 11.45 24.63 -0.41
C ASP A 348 11.84 23.16 -0.20
N ARG A 349 10.85 22.27 0.04
CA ARG A 349 11.08 20.82 0.12
C ARG A 349 11.54 20.24 -1.21
N VAL A 350 10.98 20.73 -2.32
CA VAL A 350 11.36 20.30 -3.67
C VAL A 350 12.80 20.71 -4.01
N ALA A 351 13.31 21.79 -3.40
CA ALA A 351 14.66 22.28 -3.62
C ALA A 351 15.73 21.58 -2.75
N GLU A 352 15.34 20.74 -1.79
CA GLU A 352 16.30 20.01 -0.95
C GLU A 352 17.13 19.02 -1.79
N ALA A 353 18.42 18.92 -1.47
CA ALA A 353 19.28 17.91 -2.08
C ALA A 353 18.78 16.50 -1.70
N PRO A 354 18.75 15.55 -2.66
CA PRO A 354 18.35 14.17 -2.36
C PRO A 354 19.17 13.56 -1.23
N LEU A 355 18.52 12.73 -0.41
CA LEU A 355 19.19 12.01 0.66
C LEU A 355 20.40 11.23 0.15
N SER A 356 21.52 11.39 0.85
CA SER A 356 22.71 10.55 0.69
C SER A 356 23.22 10.16 2.07
N LEU A 357 23.50 8.87 2.24
CA LEU A 357 24.00 8.30 3.48
C LEU A 357 25.34 7.59 3.24
N SER A 358 26.16 7.48 4.29
CA SER A 358 27.27 6.54 4.35
C SER A 358 27.09 5.53 5.49
N LEU A 359 27.62 4.32 5.31
CA LEU A 359 27.62 3.23 6.28
C LEU A 359 29.06 2.78 6.49
N ARG A 360 29.56 2.85 7.72
CA ARG A 360 30.93 2.49 8.08
C ARG A 360 30.91 1.48 9.22
N PHE A 361 31.60 0.36 9.03
CA PHE A 361 31.87 -0.58 10.10
C PHE A 361 33.15 -0.20 10.85
N GLN A 362 33.11 -0.30 12.17
CA GLN A 362 34.24 -0.07 13.06
C GLN A 362 34.54 -1.39 13.79
N PRO A 363 35.73 -1.99 13.59
CA PRO A 363 36.08 -3.26 14.21
C PRO A 363 36.30 -3.11 15.73
N GLU A 364 36.33 -4.24 16.43
CA GLU A 364 36.60 -4.29 17.87
C GLU A 364 37.90 -3.55 18.22
N GLN A 365 37.82 -2.68 19.24
CA GLN A 365 38.98 -2.06 19.86
C GLN A 365 39.13 -2.65 21.26
N ARG A 366 39.84 -3.79 21.36
CA ARG A 366 39.98 -4.55 22.62
C ARG A 366 40.34 -3.65 23.80
N GLY A 367 39.53 -3.75 24.87
CA GLY A 367 39.70 -2.98 26.10
C GLY A 367 39.26 -1.52 26.02
N ARG A 368 38.70 -1.08 24.88
CA ARG A 368 38.19 0.27 24.65
C ARG A 368 36.74 0.28 24.20
N ASP A 369 36.41 -0.49 23.15
CA ASP A 369 35.08 -0.49 22.56
C ASP A 369 34.76 -1.80 21.81
N VAL A 370 33.47 -2.07 21.64
CA VAL A 370 32.95 -3.20 20.86
C VAL A 370 32.87 -2.87 19.37
N PRO A 371 32.76 -3.86 18.47
CA PRO A 371 32.48 -3.56 17.07
C PRO A 371 31.12 -2.87 16.91
N TYR A 372 31.04 -1.89 16.02
CA TYR A 372 29.80 -1.14 15.78
C TYR A 372 29.73 -0.64 14.33
N ILE A 373 28.53 -0.28 13.88
CA ILE A 373 28.33 0.49 12.65
C ILE A 373 27.99 1.94 12.95
N GLU A 374 28.43 2.82 12.07
CA GLU A 374 28.11 4.23 12.03
C GLU A 374 27.43 4.56 10.70
N VAL A 375 26.26 5.18 10.76
CA VAL A 375 25.52 5.68 9.60
C VAL A 375 25.50 7.20 9.65
N ARG A 376 25.88 7.89 8.57
CA ARG A 376 25.92 9.37 8.51
C ARG A 376 25.09 9.91 7.36
N THR A 377 24.39 11.02 7.59
CA THR A 377 23.78 11.80 6.50
C THR A 377 24.81 12.72 5.86
N GLU A 378 25.23 12.38 4.64
CA GLU A 378 26.15 13.17 3.83
C GLU A 378 25.43 14.35 3.15
N GLN A 379 24.20 14.13 2.67
CA GLN A 379 23.36 15.15 2.02
C GLN A 379 21.88 14.91 2.32
N GLY A 380 21.06 15.96 2.26
CA GLY A 380 19.63 15.90 2.55
C GLY A 380 19.32 15.64 4.03
N THR A 381 18.12 15.12 4.27
CA THR A 381 17.54 14.85 5.59
C THR A 381 16.82 13.50 5.58
N VAL A 382 17.12 12.64 6.56
CA VAL A 382 16.35 11.40 6.76
C VAL A 382 14.92 11.78 7.16
N PHE A 383 13.93 11.12 6.55
CA PHE A 383 12.51 11.38 6.77
C PHE A 383 12.15 11.27 8.25
N GLY A 384 12.37 10.11 8.86
CA GLY A 384 12.03 9.85 10.26
C GLY A 384 13.19 10.05 11.24
N PRO A 385 13.04 9.57 12.48
CA PRO A 385 14.04 9.77 13.53
C PRO A 385 15.32 8.94 13.32
N GLN A 386 15.24 7.88 12.51
CA GLN A 386 16.36 7.00 12.19
C GLN A 386 16.16 6.30 10.85
N PRO A 387 17.23 5.89 10.16
CA PRO A 387 17.18 4.87 9.13
C PRO A 387 16.64 3.53 9.66
N PHE A 388 16.09 2.71 8.78
CA PHE A 388 15.71 1.33 9.07
C PHE A 388 16.96 0.43 9.05
N LEU A 389 17.27 -0.23 10.16
CA LEU A 389 18.33 -1.23 10.25
C LEU A 389 17.78 -2.63 9.96
N ALA A 390 18.41 -3.35 9.03
CA ALA A 390 18.15 -4.74 8.73
C ALA A 390 19.43 -5.55 8.89
N ILE A 391 19.39 -6.60 9.68
CA ILE A 391 20.53 -7.49 9.92
C ILE A 391 20.13 -8.91 9.53
N LYS A 392 20.96 -9.55 8.70
CA LYS A 392 20.89 -10.98 8.46
C LYS A 392 22.00 -11.64 9.25
N THR A 393 21.64 -12.66 10.01
CA THR A 393 22.58 -13.47 10.79
C THR A 393 23.12 -14.63 9.96
N ARG A 394 24.26 -15.20 10.38
CA ARG A 394 24.85 -16.42 9.79
C ARG A 394 23.92 -17.62 9.89
N SER A 395 23.04 -17.64 10.90
CA SER A 395 21.97 -18.62 11.03
C SER A 395 20.75 -18.32 10.14
N ARG A 396 20.85 -17.37 9.21
CA ARG A 396 19.81 -16.96 8.25
C ARG A 396 18.52 -16.40 8.87
N ARG A 397 18.59 -15.88 10.11
CA ARG A 397 17.53 -15.03 10.68
C ARG A 397 17.70 -13.61 10.18
N TYR A 398 16.58 -12.93 9.94
CA TYR A 398 16.52 -11.51 9.60
C TYR A 398 16.01 -10.77 10.84
N ILE A 399 16.62 -9.65 11.17
CA ILE A 399 16.36 -8.91 12.41
C ILE A 399 16.29 -7.43 12.07
N HIS A 400 15.25 -6.77 12.57
CA HIS A 400 15.23 -5.31 12.67
C HIS A 400 15.64 -4.92 14.09
N ASP A 401 16.39 -3.84 14.21
CA ASP A 401 16.75 -3.26 15.50
C ASP A 401 16.83 -1.73 15.37
N ASN A 402 16.94 -1.04 16.51
CA ASN A 402 17.02 0.42 16.55
C ASN A 402 18.46 0.89 16.64
N PHE A 403 18.74 2.01 15.98
CA PHE A 403 19.94 2.79 16.23
C PHE A 403 19.79 3.63 17.50
N ASP A 404 20.94 4.01 18.06
CA ASP A 404 21.04 5.24 18.87
C ASP A 404 21.64 6.36 18.00
N PHE A 405 21.43 7.63 18.36
CA PHE A 405 21.83 8.77 17.52
C PHE A 405 22.63 9.82 18.27
N ASP A 406 23.47 10.53 17.52
CA ASP A 406 24.26 11.63 18.06
C ASP A 406 23.41 12.88 18.32
N VAL A 407 24.04 13.88 18.94
CA VAL A 407 23.39 15.16 19.26
C VAL A 407 23.00 16.00 18.04
N SER A 408 23.52 15.67 16.84
CA SER A 408 23.19 16.37 15.61
C SER A 408 21.92 15.83 14.94
N GLY A 409 21.52 14.59 15.27
CA GLY A 409 20.45 13.87 14.59
C GLY A 409 20.80 13.50 13.15
N ARG A 410 22.10 13.51 12.78
CA ARG A 410 22.60 13.17 11.45
C ARG A 410 23.53 11.95 11.45
N VAL A 411 23.79 11.38 12.63
CA VAL A 411 24.66 10.22 12.80
C VAL A 411 23.98 9.21 13.72
N TRP A 412 24.00 7.96 13.31
CA TRP A 412 23.42 6.83 14.04
C TRP A 412 24.45 5.74 14.27
N TYR A 413 24.34 5.07 15.42
CA TYR A 413 25.24 4.03 15.88
C TYR A 413 24.48 2.77 16.27
N TYR A 414 25.03 1.61 15.94
CA TYR A 414 24.56 0.32 16.44
C TYR A 414 25.76 -0.53 16.86
N ALA A 415 25.81 -0.89 18.13
CA ALA A 415 26.91 -1.64 18.73
C ALA A 415 26.58 -3.14 18.77
N PHE A 416 27.52 -3.97 18.30
CA PHE A 416 27.40 -5.42 18.33
C PHE A 416 27.94 -5.96 19.65
N HIS A 417 27.11 -5.95 20.69
CA HIS A 417 27.44 -6.35 22.06
C HIS A 417 26.76 -7.68 22.45
N GLY A 418 27.30 -8.35 23.48
CA GLY A 418 26.77 -9.61 24.01
C GLY A 418 25.32 -9.55 24.53
N ASP A 419 24.86 -8.35 24.95
CA ASP A 419 23.47 -8.11 25.38
C ASP A 419 22.51 -7.89 24.19
N THR A 420 23.05 -7.74 22.99
CA THR A 420 22.32 -7.44 21.75
C THR A 420 22.57 -8.56 20.72
N LEU A 421 23.28 -8.26 19.63
CA LEU A 421 23.73 -9.22 18.64
C LEU A 421 25.27 -9.19 18.56
N PRO A 422 25.98 -10.27 18.94
CA PRO A 422 27.42 -10.36 18.76
C PRO A 422 27.82 -10.27 17.28
N TRP A 423 28.93 -9.59 16.98
CA TRP A 423 29.43 -9.44 15.59
C TRP A 423 29.68 -10.79 14.90
N SER A 424 30.08 -11.81 15.66
CA SER A 424 30.30 -13.18 15.17
C SER A 424 29.05 -13.82 14.57
N ASP A 425 27.86 -13.34 14.92
CA ASP A 425 26.59 -13.88 14.42
C ASP A 425 26.09 -13.15 13.18
N VAL A 426 26.70 -12.01 12.83
CA VAL A 426 26.29 -11.16 11.70
C VAL A 426 26.84 -11.75 10.39
N ASP A 427 25.97 -11.83 9.38
CA ASP A 427 26.30 -12.19 7.99
C ASP A 427 26.28 -10.91 7.12
N THR A 428 25.15 -10.20 7.15
CA THR A 428 24.95 -8.99 6.36
C THR A 428 24.26 -7.93 7.20
N ILE A 429 24.67 -6.67 7.02
CA ILE A 429 23.95 -5.49 7.48
C ILE A 429 23.43 -4.73 6.27
N SER A 430 22.21 -4.22 6.35
CA SER A 430 21.71 -3.24 5.41
C SER A 430 20.94 -2.15 6.12
N VAL A 431 21.06 -0.94 5.60
CA VAL A 431 20.44 0.27 6.15
C VAL A 431 19.64 0.93 5.05
N ALA A 432 18.38 1.26 5.33
CA ALA A 432 17.52 1.93 4.37
C ALA A 432 16.87 3.19 4.96
N ALA A 433 16.67 4.21 4.13
CA ALA A 433 15.99 5.43 4.56
C ALA A 433 15.31 6.11 3.38
N ASN A 434 14.27 6.88 3.69
CA ASN A 434 13.65 7.83 2.76
C ASN A 434 13.99 9.27 3.19
N ASP A 435 13.89 10.23 2.27
CA ASP A 435 13.63 11.64 2.60
C ASP A 435 12.15 12.00 2.41
N MET A 436 11.79 13.25 2.73
CA MET A 436 10.43 13.77 2.51
C MET A 436 10.02 13.78 1.05
N MET A 437 10.98 13.83 0.12
CA MET A 437 10.70 13.70 -1.31
C MET A 437 10.47 12.24 -1.72
N GLY A 438 10.60 11.26 -0.82
CA GLY A 438 10.50 9.84 -1.16
C GLY A 438 11.66 9.34 -2.03
N ASN A 439 12.82 10.00 -2.00
CA ASN A 439 14.05 9.39 -2.48
C ASN A 439 14.50 8.36 -1.46
N THR A 440 14.85 7.17 -1.94
CA THR A 440 15.21 6.04 -1.11
C THR A 440 16.70 5.74 -1.23
N VAL A 441 17.36 5.54 -0.10
CA VAL A 441 18.74 5.07 -0.02
C VAL A 441 18.74 3.69 0.62
N VAL A 442 19.47 2.74 0.02
CA VAL A 442 19.77 1.42 0.62
C VAL A 442 21.28 1.21 0.58
N LEU A 443 21.88 1.00 1.74
CA LEU A 443 23.29 0.67 1.92
C LEU A 443 23.44 -0.75 2.43
N ARG A 444 24.53 -1.41 2.08
CA ARG A 444 24.83 -2.79 2.47
C ARG A 444 26.27 -2.92 2.91
N HIS A 445 26.50 -3.72 3.95
CA HIS A 445 27.80 -4.16 4.40
C HIS A 445 27.78 -5.67 4.63
N GLU A 446 28.73 -6.39 4.04
CA GLU A 446 28.91 -7.84 4.23
C GLU A 446 29.97 -8.08 5.29
N ASN A 447 29.70 -9.00 6.22
CA ASN A 447 30.71 -9.43 7.17
C ASN A 447 31.67 -10.41 6.48
N GLU A 448 32.91 -9.97 6.26
CA GLU A 448 33.95 -10.78 5.61
C GLU A 448 34.66 -11.75 6.56
N ASP A 449 34.45 -11.63 7.88
CA ASP A 449 35.09 -12.47 8.91
C ASP A 449 34.50 -13.90 8.91
N ARG A 450 34.87 -14.73 7.94
CA ARG A 450 34.34 -16.10 7.82
C ARG A 450 34.86 -17.08 8.86
#